data_AF-A0A356U5G9-F1
#
_entry.id   AF-A0A356U5G9-F1
#
_cell.length_a   1.000
_cell.length_b   1.000
_cell.length_c   1.000
_cell.angle_alpha   90.00
_cell.angle_beta   90.00
_cell.angle_gamma   90.00
#
_symmetry.space_group_name_H-M   'P 1'
#
loop_
_entity.id
_entity.type
_entity.pdbx_description
1 polymer ?
#
loop_
_entity_poly.entity_id
_entity_poly.type
_entity_poly.pdbx_seq_one_letter_code
_entity_poly.pdbx_strand_id
1 'polypeptide(L)' 'MSNTRKYSSQVVDGYERAPSRAMLYPVGFTKEDFNKPQVGIASTWSMVTPCNMHINRLADEAEIGVNGA' A
#
# COMPACT_ATOMS: atom_id res chain seq x y z
N MET A 1 9.52 -16.62 -12.68
CA MET A 1 8.60 -16.02 -11.71
C MET A 1 8.50 -14.54 -11.97
N SER A 2 7.30 -13.96 -11.96
CA SER A 2 7.10 -12.52 -12.13
C SER A 2 7.76 -11.75 -10.98
N ASN A 3 8.48 -10.66 -11.27
CA ASN A 3 8.97 -9.76 -10.23
C ASN A 3 7.78 -8.96 -9.65
N THR A 4 7.29 -9.39 -8.48
CA THR A 4 6.15 -8.79 -7.80
C THR A 4 6.42 -7.37 -7.28
N ARG A 5 7.70 -6.98 -7.12
CA ARG A 5 8.12 -5.65 -6.63
C ARG A 5 8.64 -4.72 -7.74
N LYS A 6 8.30 -4.97 -9.02
CA LYS A 6 8.83 -4.21 -10.18
C LYS A 6 8.83 -2.69 -9.98
N TYR A 7 7.80 -2.14 -9.34
CA TYR A 7 7.65 -0.71 -9.11
C TYR A 7 8.08 -0.28 -7.71
N SER A 8 7.68 -1.00 -6.66
CA SER A 8 8.00 -0.63 -5.29
C SER A 8 9.51 -0.67 -5.01
N SER A 9 10.24 -1.64 -5.56
CA SER A 9 11.69 -1.76 -5.36
C SER A 9 12.45 -0.51 -5.80
N GLN A 10 11.99 0.19 -6.85
CA GLN A 10 12.62 1.42 -7.33
C GLN A 10 12.54 2.57 -6.32
N VAL A 11 11.56 2.52 -5.42
CA VAL A 11 11.28 3.55 -4.42
C VAL A 11 11.92 3.23 -3.08
N VAL A 12 12.09 1.95 -2.73
CA VAL A 12 12.52 1.52 -1.39
C VAL A 12 13.85 0.77 -1.34
N ASP A 13 14.35 0.20 -2.43
CA ASP A 13 15.63 -0.51 -2.46
C ASP A 13 16.77 0.48 -2.78
N GLY A 14 17.95 0.24 -2.22
CA GLY A 14 19.12 1.13 -2.40
C GLY A 14 19.37 2.07 -1.23
N TYR A 15 20.64 2.49 -1.07
CA TYR A 15 21.05 3.40 0.00
C TYR A 15 20.42 4.79 -0.19
N GLU A 16 20.39 5.26 -1.44
CA GLU A 16 19.82 6.52 -1.88
C GLU A 16 18.31 6.65 -1.60
N ARG A 17 17.62 5.53 -1.37
CA ARG A 17 16.19 5.48 -1.00
C ARG A 17 15.91 5.55 0.50
N ALA A 18 16.93 5.87 1.31
CA ALA A 18 16.74 6.14 2.74
C ALA A 18 15.66 7.21 3.02
N PRO A 19 15.56 8.33 2.29
CA PRO A 19 14.50 9.32 2.50
C PRO A 19 13.10 8.78 2.21
N SER A 20 12.95 7.96 1.16
CA SER A 20 11.67 7.32 0.84
C SER A 20 11.20 6.43 1.98
N ARG A 21 12.11 5.58 2.50
CA ARG A 21 11.79 4.70 3.64
C ARG A 21 11.49 5.52 4.90
N ALA A 22 12.19 6.62 5.13
CA ALA A 22 11.94 7.52 6.25
C ALA A 22 10.51 8.07 6.27
N MET A 23 9.89 8.29 5.11
CA MET A 23 8.48 8.72 5.02
C MET A 23 7.49 7.57 5.25
N LEU A 24 7.89 6.32 5.00
CA LEU A 24 7.03 5.15 5.13
C LEU A 24 6.99 4.58 6.55
N TYR A 25 8.07 4.71 7.34
CA TYR A 25 8.08 4.26 8.72
C TYR A 25 6.97 4.88 9.59
N PRO A 26 6.71 6.21 9.57
CA PRO A 26 5.67 6.81 10.39
C PRO A 26 4.24 6.38 10.04
N VAL A 27 4.02 5.85 8.83
CA VAL A 27 2.71 5.32 8.40
C VAL A 27 2.57 3.81 8.64
N GLY A 28 3.47 3.21 9.42
CA GLY A 28 3.35 1.84 9.92
C GLY A 28 4.17 0.79 9.19
N PHE A 29 4.95 1.16 8.16
CA PHE A 29 5.83 0.19 7.48
C PHE A 29 6.97 -0.25 8.41
N THR A 30 7.27 -1.54 8.36
CA THR A 30 8.43 -2.15 9.02
C THR A 30 9.55 -2.42 8.03
N LYS A 31 10.73 -2.84 8.52
CA LYS A 31 11.85 -3.20 7.66
C LYS A 31 11.50 -4.39 6.76
N GLU A 32 10.71 -5.32 7.27
CA GLU A 32 10.24 -6.51 6.58
C GLU A 32 9.33 -6.16 5.41
N ASP A 33 8.51 -5.12 5.54
CA ASP A 33 7.54 -4.71 4.51
C ASP A 33 8.19 -4.17 3.23
N PHE A 34 9.42 -3.62 3.30
CA PHE A 34 10.13 -3.18 2.09
C PHE A 34 10.51 -4.33 1.16
N ASN A 35 10.49 -5.57 1.66
CA ASN A 35 10.71 -6.78 0.87
C ASN A 35 9.42 -7.36 0.28
N LYS A 36 8.26 -6.73 0.51
CA LYS A 36 6.95 -7.12 -0.03
C LYS A 36 6.53 -6.22 -1.21
N PRO A 37 5.65 -6.69 -2.11
CA PRO A 37 4.99 -5.80 -3.08
C PRO A 37 4.14 -4.77 -2.35
N GLN A 38 4.18 -3.52 -2.81
CA GLN A 38 3.30 -2.46 -2.29
C GLN A 38 2.05 -2.40 -3.16
N VAL A 39 0.88 -2.47 -2.52
CA VAL A 39 -0.43 -2.44 -3.18
C VAL A 39 -1.17 -1.19 -2.75
N GLY A 40 -1.47 -0.31 -3.71
CA GLY A 40 -2.30 0.86 -3.46
C GLY A 40 -3.79 0.51 -3.57
N ILE A 41 -4.55 0.76 -2.51
CA ILE A 41 -6.01 0.53 -2.49
C ILE A 41 -6.71 1.86 -2.76
N ALA A 42 -7.19 2.05 -3.99
CA ALA A 42 -7.89 3.26 -4.39
C ALA A 42 -9.38 3.17 -4.05
N SER A 43 -9.74 3.65 -2.86
CA SER A 43 -11.15 3.81 -2.45
C SER A 43 -11.78 4.99 -3.19
N THR A 44 -12.88 4.73 -3.92
CA THR A 44 -13.71 5.78 -4.54
C THR A 44 -14.87 6.19 -3.65
N TRP A 45 -14.73 6.03 -2.33
CA TRP A 45 -15.74 6.41 -1.37
C TRP A 45 -16.14 7.88 -1.49
N SER A 46 -17.44 8.13 -1.43
CA SER A 46 -18.02 9.46 -1.42
C SER A 46 -19.45 9.39 -0.90
N MET A 47 -19.91 10.48 -0.28
CA MET A 47 -21.31 10.65 0.15
C MET A 47 -22.18 11.35 -0.91
N VAL A 48 -21.65 11.64 -2.11
CA VAL A 48 -22.39 12.30 -3.19
C VAL A 48 -23.48 11.40 -3.78
N THR A 49 -23.23 10.08 -3.85
CA THR A 49 -24.16 9.11 -4.43
C THR A 49 -24.24 7.83 -3.57
N PRO A 50 -25.38 7.13 -3.58
CA PRO A 50 -25.53 5.88 -2.84
C PRO A 50 -24.65 4.74 -3.34
N CYS A 51 -24.19 4.78 -4.59
CA CYS A 51 -23.33 3.73 -5.15
C CYS A 51 -21.91 3.73 -4.59
N ASN A 52 -21.43 4.83 -4.00
CA ASN A 52 -20.05 4.94 -3.50
C ASN A 52 -19.96 5.05 -1.97
N MET A 53 -21.06 5.33 -1.27
CA MET A 53 -21.05 5.60 0.17
C MET A 53 -20.52 4.46 1.04
N HIS A 54 -20.57 3.22 0.56
CA HIS A 54 -20.12 2.04 1.32
C HIS A 54 -18.70 1.57 0.95
N ILE A 55 -18.07 2.17 -0.07
CA ILE A 55 -16.82 1.63 -0.65
C ILE A 55 -15.66 1.69 0.34
N ASN A 56 -15.64 2.64 1.29
CA ASN A 56 -14.52 2.72 2.24
C ASN A 56 -14.40 1.46 3.10
N ARG A 57 -15.53 0.89 3.54
CA ARG A 57 -15.51 -0.37 4.31
C ARG A 57 -14.93 -1.52 3.50
N LEU A 58 -15.20 -1.57 2.20
CA LEU A 58 -14.65 -2.58 1.31
C LEU A 58 -13.13 -2.38 1.10
N ALA A 59 -12.67 -1.13 1.10
CA ALA A 59 -11.25 -0.82 1.04
C ALA A 59 -10.52 -1.26 2.31
N ASP A 60 -11.11 -1.05 3.49
CA ASP A 60 -10.56 -1.50 4.78
C ASP A 60 -10.42 -3.05 4.81
N GLU A 61 -11.44 -3.79 4.34
CA GLU A 61 -11.39 -5.26 4.22
C GLU A 61 -10.33 -5.72 3.21
N ALA A 62 -10.17 -4.99 2.09
CA ALA A 62 -9.13 -5.28 1.11
C ALA A 62 -7.72 -5.06 1.69
N GLU A 63 -7.54 -4.04 2.54
CA GLU A 63 -6.27 -3.77 3.23
C GLU A 63 -5.90 -4.95 4.14
N ILE A 64 -6.85 -5.44 4.92
CA ILE A 64 -6.67 -6.63 5.77
C ILE A 64 -6.24 -7.83 4.93
N GLY A 65 -6.92 -8.07 3.80
CA GLY A 65 -6.60 -9.16 2.88
C GLY A 65 -5.20 -9.05 2.28
N VAL A 66 -4.77 -7.84 1.88
CA VAL A 66 -3.43 -7.59 1.34
C VAL A 66 -2.34 -7.82 2.39
N ASN A 67 -2.57 -7.34 3.62
CA ASN A 67 -1.59 -7.47 4.70
C ASN A 67 -1.44 -8.92 5.20
N GLY A 68 -2.46 -9.76 5.03
CA GLY A 68 -2.46 -11.17 5.40
C GLY A 68 -1.96 -12.16 4.34
N ALA A 69 -1.61 -11.69 3.13
CA ALA A 69 -1.25 -12.51 1.98
C ALA A 69 0.25 -12.89 1.89
#